data_AF-A0A0B3BPT8-F1
#
_entry.id   AF-A0A0B3BPT8-F1
#
_cell.length_a   1.000
_cell.length_b   1.000
_cell.length_c   1.000
_cell.angle_alpha   90.00
_cell.angle_beta   90.00
_cell.angle_gamma   90.00
#
_symmetry.space_group_name_H-M   'P 1'
#
loop_
_entity.id
_entity.type
_entity.pdbx_description
1 polymer ?
#
loop_
_entity_poly.entity_id
_entity_poly.type
_entity_poly.pdbx_seq_one_letter_code
_entity_poly.pdbx_strand_id
1 'polypeptide(L)' 'MLPISKIQEGDIFQQKYPFELLMWLVLEVEKEVVKVQAFDLKGEYVGRPKWLKNTNSLFSEDNLIMREDGTFLYK' A
#
# COMPACT_ATOMS: atom_id res chain seq x y z
N MET A 1 -9.09 -8.99 -0.60
CA MET A 1 -8.03 -8.76 -1.61
C MET A 1 -8.61 -7.93 -2.74
N LEU A 2 -7.91 -6.90 -3.20
CA LEU A 2 -8.26 -6.03 -4.31
C LEU A 2 -7.75 -6.64 -5.64
N PRO A 3 -8.52 -6.56 -6.74
CA PRO A 3 -8.00 -6.89 -8.07
C PRO A 3 -6.82 -5.98 -8.46
N ILE A 4 -5.80 -6.53 -9.12
CA ILE A 4 -4.61 -5.77 -9.53
C ILE A 4 -4.96 -4.58 -10.43
N SER A 5 -5.96 -4.70 -11.30
CA SER A 5 -6.41 -3.61 -12.19
C SER A 5 -6.98 -2.41 -11.44
N LYS A 6 -7.23 -2.53 -10.13
CA LYS A 6 -7.67 -1.44 -9.26
C LYS A 6 -6.55 -0.87 -8.39
N ILE A 7 -5.34 -1.41 -8.43
CA ILE A 7 -4.18 -0.90 -7.70
C ILE A 7 -3.41 0.01 -8.64
N GLN A 8 -3.10 1.22 -8.19
CA GLN A 8 -2.41 2.24 -8.99
C GLN A 8 -1.14 2.70 -8.29
N GLU A 9 -0.18 3.21 -9.06
CA GLU A 9 0.97 3.92 -8.52
C GLU A 9 0.49 5.13 -7.73
N GLY A 10 1.05 5.40 -6.56
CA GLY A 10 0.55 6.47 -5.68
C GLY A 10 -0.53 6.04 -4.67
N ASP A 11 -1.18 4.89 -4.85
CA ASP A 11 -2.10 4.36 -3.84
C ASP A 11 -1.37 4.14 -2.50
N ILE A 12 -2.03 4.46 -1.39
CA ILE A 12 -1.51 4.22 -0.04
C ILE A 12 -2.43 3.25 0.71
N PHE A 13 -1.80 2.17 1.19
CA PHE A 13 -2.42 1.17 2.05
C PHE A 13 -1.89 1.27 3.48
N GLN A 14 -2.74 1.09 4.47
CA GLN A 14 -2.40 1.05 5.88
C GLN A 14 -2.54 -0.37 6.41
N GLN A 15 -1.53 -0.85 7.14
CA GLN A 15 -1.56 -2.16 7.79
C GLN A 15 -1.08 -2.05 9.23
N LYS A 16 -1.89 -2.58 10.16
CA LYS A 16 -1.51 -2.69 11.57
C LYS A 16 -0.54 -3.86 11.74
N TYR A 17 0.71 -3.55 12.03
CA TYR A 17 1.68 -4.50 12.54
C TYR A 17 1.55 -4.60 14.07
N PRO A 18 2.04 -5.68 14.71
CA PRO A 18 1.81 -5.92 16.13
C PRO A 18 2.24 -4.78 17.07
N PHE A 19 3.23 -3.98 16.67
CA PHE A 19 3.80 -2.91 17.49
C PHE A 19 3.75 -1.52 16.83
N GLU A 20 3.29 -1.43 15.57
CA GLU A 20 3.29 -0.18 14.81
C GLU A 20 2.25 -0.20 13.68
N LEU A 21 1.80 0.98 13.29
CA LEU A 21 0.94 1.16 12.11
C LEU A 21 1.84 1.61 10.96
N LEU A 22 1.86 0.83 9.87
CA LEU A 22 2.66 1.15 8.69
C LEU A 22 1.75 1.59 7.54
N MET A 23 2.19 2.64 6.84
CA MET A 23 1.64 3.04 5.56
C MET A 23 2.52 2.47 4.45
N TRP A 24 1.91 2.06 3.34
CA TRP A 24 2.54 1.41 2.22
C TRP A 24 2.14 2.14 0.93
N LEU A 25 3.09 2.85 0.33
CA LEU A 25 2.91 3.53 -0.95
C LEU A 25 3.23 2.57 -2.07
N VAL A 26 2.34 2.51 -3.05
CA VAL A 26 2.61 1.82 -4.31
C VAL A 26 3.52 2.68 -5.17
N LEU A 27 4.67 2.13 -5.55
CA LEU A 27 5.64 2.79 -6.40
C LEU A 27 5.52 2.36 -7.87
N GLU A 28 5.16 1.09 -8.11
CA GLU A 28 5.15 0.48 -9.44
C GLU A 28 4.18 -0.71 -9.45
N VAL A 29 3.40 -0.87 -10.51
CA VAL A 29 2.45 -1.98 -10.67
C VAL A 29 2.79 -2.79 -11.92
N GLU A 30 3.19 -4.05 -11.73
CA GLU A 30 3.37 -5.03 -12.80
C GLU A 30 2.34 -6.16 -12.66
N LYS A 31 2.02 -6.84 -13.77
CA LYS A 31 0.93 -7.85 -13.90
C LYS A 31 0.56 -8.62 -12.62
N GLU A 32 1.54 -9.23 -11.96
CA GLU A 32 1.33 -10.07 -10.77
C GLU A 32 2.00 -9.53 -9.50
N VAL A 33 2.78 -8.45 -9.61
CA VAL A 33 3.60 -7.93 -8.51
C VAL A 33 3.52 -6.42 -8.41
N VAL A 34 3.50 -5.93 -7.19
CA VAL A 34 3.38 -4.52 -6.87
C VAL A 34 4.58 -4.14 -6.02
N LYS A 35 5.31 -3.11 -6.45
CA LYS A 35 6.42 -2.56 -5.71
C LYS A 35 5.90 -1.55 -4.72
N VAL A 36 6.29 -1.70 -3.46
CA VAL A 36 5.84 -0.82 -2.38
C VAL A 36 7.00 -0.33 -1.53
N GLN A 37 6.80 0.85 -0.93
CA GLN A 37 7.66 1.39 0.12
C GLN A 37 6.83 1.59 1.39
N ALA A 38 7.37 1.17 2.53
CA ALA A 38 6.74 1.39 3.83
C ALA A 38 7.23 2.68 4.48
N PHE A 39 6.35 3.31 5.26
CA PHE A 39 6.64 4.44 6.13
C PHE A 39 5.90 4.30 7.44
N ASP A 40 6.46 4.87 8.49
CA ASP A 40 5.79 5.00 9.77
C ASP A 40 4.80 6.19 9.77
N LEU A 41 4.12 6.39 10.89
CA LEU A 41 3.16 7.51 11.05
C LEU A 41 3.81 8.90 11.07
N LYS A 42 5.14 8.98 11.19
CA LYS A 42 5.89 10.23 11.11
C LYS A 42 6.34 10.53 9.67
N GLY A 43 6.07 9.61 8.74
CA GLY A 43 6.49 9.71 7.34
C GLY A 43 7.94 9.26 7.13
N GLU A 44 8.57 8.60 8.10
CA GLU A 44 9.93 8.07 7.95
C GLU A 44 9.90 6.73 7.21
N TYR A 45 10.84 6.55 6.28
CA TYR A 45 10.96 5.29 5.52
C TYR A 45 11.29 4.11 6.44
N VAL A 46 10.51 3.05 6.35
CA VAL A 46 10.74 1.79 7.07
C VAL A 46 11.30 0.75 6.10
N GLY A 47 12.61 0.55 6.15
CA GLY A 47 13.31 -0.40 5.29
C GLY A 47 13.38 0.03 3.82
N ARG A 48 13.73 -0.92 2.95
CA ARG A 48 13.89 -0.69 1.50
C ARG A 48 12.61 -1.03 0.73
N PRO A 49 12.41 -0.49 -0.48
CA PRO A 49 11.30 -0.89 -1.34
C PRO A 49 11.34 -2.40 -1.61
N LYS A 50 10.17 -3.03 -1.72
CA LYS A 50 10.06 -4.46 -2.02
C LYS A 50 8.90 -4.77 -2.95
N TRP A 51 9.07 -5.84 -3.71
CA TRP A 51 8.02 -6.41 -4.54
C TRP A 51 7.16 -7.35 -3.73
N LEU A 52 5.84 -7.15 -3.78
CA LEU A 52 4.85 -8.02 -3.18
C LEU A 52 3.99 -8.63 -4.28
N LYS A 53 3.60 -9.90 -4.14
CA LYS A 53 2.59 -10.49 -5.01
C LYS A 53 1.28 -9.72 -4.87
N ASN A 54 0.55 -9.56 -5.96
CA ASN A 54 -0.79 -8.96 -5.94
C ASN A 54 -1.80 -9.73 -5.05
N THR A 55 -1.45 -10.98 -4.70
CA THR A 55 -2.21 -11.78 -3.75
C THR A 55 -1.94 -11.47 -2.29
N ASN A 56 -1.05 -10.52 -1.99
CA ASN A 56 -0.74 -10.13 -0.62
C ASN A 56 -1.96 -9.51 0.07
N SER A 57 -2.17 -9.86 1.35
CA SER A 57 -3.30 -9.37 2.14
C SER A 57 -3.28 -7.86 2.38
N LEU A 58 -2.13 -7.20 2.20
CA LEU A 58 -2.00 -5.74 2.20
C LEU A 58 -2.97 -5.10 1.19
N PHE A 59 -3.11 -5.68 0.00
CA PHE A 59 -3.94 -5.14 -1.07
C PHE A 59 -5.41 -5.51 -0.82
N SER A 60 -6.09 -4.75 0.02
CA SER A 60 -7.52 -4.89 0.31
C SER A 60 -8.17 -3.51 0.43
N GLU A 61 -9.48 -3.42 0.18
CA GLU A 61 -10.23 -2.17 0.35
C GLU A 61 -10.26 -1.71 1.82
N ASP A 62 -10.08 -2.63 2.77
CA ASP A 62 -9.99 -2.28 4.20
C ASP A 62 -8.69 -1.59 4.57
N ASN A 63 -7.61 -1.88 3.84
CA ASN A 63 -6.31 -1.28 4.07
C ASN A 63 -6.11 -0.02 3.21
N LEU A 64 -6.85 0.17 2.11
CA LEU A 64 -6.66 1.32 1.24
C LEU A 64 -7.16 2.61 1.92
N ILE A 65 -6.28 3.62 2.05
CA ILE A 65 -6.60 4.89 2.72
C ILE A 65 -6.51 6.11 1.79
N MET A 66 -5.77 6.02 0.69
CA MET A 66 -5.63 7.11 -0.28
C MET A 66 -5.40 6.55 -1.69
N ARG A 67 -6.01 7.20 -2.68
CA ARG A 67 -5.80 6.95 -4.10
C ARG A 67 -4.71 7.85 -4.68
N GLU A 68 -4.14 7.46 -5.83
CA GLU A 68 -3.20 8.28 -6.61
C GLU A 68 -3.65 9.73 -6.78
N ASP A 69 -4.96 9.92 -7.03
CA ASP A 69 -5.57 11.23 -7.25
C ASP A 69 -5.68 12.11 -5.99
N GLY A 70 -5.16 11.64 -4.86
CA GLY A 70 -5.23 12.31 -3.57
C GLY A 70 -6.59 12.18 -2.88
N THR A 71 -7.50 11.37 -3.42
CA THR A 71 -8.79 11.10 -2.76
C THR A 71 -8.55 10.22 -1.54
N PHE A 72 -8.81 10.79 -0.37
CA PHE A 72 -8.85 10.06 0.89
C PHE A 72 -10.11 9.20 0.95
N LEU A 73 -9.92 7.91 1.19
CA LEU A 73 -11.00 6.95 1.37
C LEU A 73 -11.12 6.71 2.88
N TYR A 74 -11.79 7.62 3.59
CA TYR A 74 -12.13 7.41 4.98
C TYR A 74 -13.16 6.28 5.08
N LYS A 75 -12.90 5.28 5.94
CA LYS A 75 -13.92 4.40 6.51
C LYS A 75 -14.35 4.89 7.87
#